data_AF-A0AA86VKB2-F1
#
_entry.id   AF-A0AA86VKB2-F1
#
_cell.length_a   1.000
_cell.length_b   1.000
_cell.length_c   1.000
_cell.angle_alpha   90.00
_cell.angle_beta   90.00
_cell.angle_gamma   90.00
#
_symmetry.space_group_name_H-M   'P 1'
#
loop_
_entity.id
_entity.type
_entity.pdbx_description
1 polymer ?
#
loop_
_entity_poly.entity_id
_entity_poly.type
_entity_poly.pdbx_seq_one_letter_code
_entity_poly.pdbx_strand_id
1 'polypeptide(L)'
;MFNEPVTFQMKMSQKHKMSYNSNRFSIEPAQNFGSCCFLQSENLDYHSSSDNSGHTTYPSVRSVEHYCTLESSTKISFPSLNSPSTVSFSSNNSPVSKLQPKPYVLSSQNSLEIANDSLENESCLTHSDSELRHKIRELESVMLGHDADILDMYDTAIPEESDPFLLEAERWKKMMEMISRGDLKEMLCTCAIAVAENDMETTEWLMSELRKLVSVSGNPIQRLGAYMLEALVARVASSGSTIYKALKCKEPTGSELLSHMHLLYEICPYLKFGYMSANGAIAEVMKGESEVHIIDFQINQGIQWVSLIQALAGRPGGPPKIRITGFDDSTSAYARQGGLEIVGERLLTLAQSYDVSFEFHAIKVAPTDVEIKDLELRPREAIAVNFAMMLHHVPDESVDSKNHRDRLLRLAKCLSPKIVTLVEQESHTNNLPFFPRFVETVNYYLAIFESIDAALPRENKERINVEQHCLAREVVNLVACEGAERVERHELLKKWRSRFTMAGFSPYPLNSFITCSIKNLQQTYQGHYTLEERDGALCLGWMNQVLITSCAWR
;
A
#
# COMPACT_ATOMS: atom_id res chain seq x y z
N MET A 1 -41.89 8.86 8.39
CA MET A 1 -41.76 9.02 9.86
C MET A 1 -40.33 8.62 10.22
N PHE A 2 -39.70 9.20 11.25
CA PHE A 2 -38.23 9.27 11.34
C PHE A 2 -37.50 7.97 11.74
N ASN A 3 -36.31 7.81 11.14
CA ASN A 3 -35.06 7.20 11.62
C ASN A 3 -35.09 6.01 12.61
N GLU A 4 -34.62 4.85 12.15
CA GLU A 4 -33.74 3.96 12.94
C GLU A 4 -32.61 3.39 12.05
N PRO A 5 -31.34 3.38 12.51
CA PRO A 5 -30.28 2.62 11.87
C PRO A 5 -30.28 1.16 12.35
N VAL A 6 -30.36 0.19 11.42
CA VAL A 6 -30.44 -1.25 11.74
C VAL A 6 -29.18 -1.70 12.51
N THR A 7 -29.34 -1.86 13.82
CA THR A 7 -28.24 -2.23 14.73
C THR A 7 -28.29 -3.73 15.01
N PHE A 8 -27.34 -4.48 14.45
CA PHE A 8 -27.24 -5.93 14.65
C PHE A 8 -26.86 -6.29 16.11
N GLN A 9 -27.87 -6.57 16.95
CA GLN A 9 -27.66 -7.15 18.27
C GLN A 9 -27.31 -8.65 18.16
N MET A 10 -26.04 -8.99 18.36
CA MET A 10 -25.60 -10.38 18.50
C MET A 10 -25.62 -10.79 19.98
N LYS A 11 -26.31 -11.90 20.31
CA LYS A 11 -26.39 -12.39 21.70
C LYS A 11 -25.02 -12.89 22.17
N MET A 12 -24.49 -12.27 23.22
CA MET A 12 -23.31 -12.74 23.95
C MET A 12 -23.54 -14.15 24.51
N SER A 13 -22.68 -15.09 24.13
CA SER A 13 -22.55 -16.41 24.77
C SER A 13 -21.36 -16.44 25.73
N GLN A 14 -21.25 -17.48 26.55
CA GLN A 14 -20.39 -17.49 27.73
C GLN A 14 -18.88 -17.49 27.42
N LYS A 15 -18.11 -16.76 28.23
CA LYS A 15 -16.67 -16.55 28.05
C LYS A 15 -15.86 -17.80 28.39
N HIS A 16 -15.19 -18.39 27.40
CA HIS A 16 -14.00 -19.22 27.66
C HIS A 16 -12.73 -18.36 27.59
N LYS A 17 -11.98 -18.33 28.68
CA LYS A 17 -10.78 -17.48 28.83
C LYS A 17 -9.54 -18.21 28.30
N MET A 18 -9.33 -18.19 26.98
CA MET A 18 -8.11 -18.71 26.35
C MET A 18 -6.92 -17.79 26.66
N SER A 19 -5.80 -18.36 27.11
CA SER A 19 -4.55 -17.65 27.39
C SER A 19 -3.60 -17.80 26.21
N TYR A 20 -3.33 -16.73 25.46
CA TYR A 20 -2.39 -16.74 24.34
C TYR A 20 -1.00 -16.29 24.80
N ASN A 21 -0.02 -17.19 24.70
CA ASN A 21 1.40 -16.89 25.01
C ASN A 21 2.07 -16.08 23.89
N SER A 22 3.03 -15.23 24.28
CA SER A 22 3.78 -14.34 23.39
C SER A 22 4.69 -15.03 22.35
N ASN A 23 4.79 -16.36 22.36
CA ASN A 23 5.79 -17.12 21.59
C ASN A 23 5.37 -17.41 20.12
N ARG A 24 4.24 -16.86 19.65
CA ARG A 24 3.74 -17.08 18.27
C ARG A 24 4.44 -16.26 17.17
N PHE A 25 5.35 -15.34 17.52
CA PHE A 25 6.24 -14.69 16.55
C PHE A 25 7.38 -15.60 16.04
N SER A 26 7.39 -16.87 16.45
CA SER A 26 8.29 -17.91 15.95
C SER A 26 7.95 -18.28 14.49
N ILE A 27 8.42 -17.49 13.53
CA ILE A 27 8.74 -18.01 12.20
C ILE A 27 9.80 -19.09 12.43
N GLU A 28 9.55 -20.35 12.04
CA GLU A 28 10.58 -21.38 12.15
C GLU A 28 11.79 -20.97 11.30
N PRO A 29 13.02 -20.97 11.85
CA PRO A 29 14.20 -20.64 11.07
C PRO A 29 14.36 -21.69 9.97
N ALA A 30 14.26 -21.27 8.70
CA ALA A 30 14.38 -22.14 7.55
C ALA A 30 15.69 -22.94 7.63
N GLN A 31 15.56 -24.23 7.92
CA GLN A 31 16.72 -25.06 8.28
C GLN A 31 17.69 -25.19 7.11
N ASN A 32 18.87 -24.58 7.25
CA ASN A 32 20.07 -24.79 6.44
C ASN A 32 19.83 -25.32 5.01
N PHE A 33 19.36 -24.45 4.11
CA PHE A 33 19.47 -24.69 2.65
C PHE A 33 20.93 -24.53 2.17
N GLY A 34 21.84 -25.27 2.80
CA GLY A 34 23.13 -25.59 2.24
C GLY A 34 22.95 -26.61 1.11
N SER A 35 23.67 -26.43 0.01
CA SER A 35 23.62 -27.27 -1.19
C SER A 35 22.30 -27.21 -1.98
N CYS A 36 22.15 -26.17 -2.80
CA CYS A 36 21.65 -26.37 -4.16
C CYS A 36 22.76 -25.97 -5.15
N CYS A 37 23.02 -26.86 -6.11
CA CYS A 37 24.22 -27.00 -6.93
C CYS A 37 24.88 -25.70 -7.44
N PHE A 38 26.20 -25.58 -7.22
CA PHE A 38 27.06 -24.89 -8.20
C PHE A 38 26.97 -25.64 -9.53
N LEU A 39 26.61 -24.95 -10.61
CA LEU A 39 26.91 -25.40 -11.97
C LEU A 39 28.41 -25.21 -12.22
N GLN A 40 29.21 -26.25 -11.98
CA GLN A 40 30.58 -26.29 -12.46
C GLN A 40 30.58 -26.60 -13.96
N SER A 41 31.36 -25.82 -14.71
CA SER A 41 31.63 -26.04 -16.13
C SER A 41 32.30 -27.40 -16.36
N GLU A 42 31.91 -28.08 -17.44
CA GLU A 42 32.56 -29.31 -17.89
C GLU A 42 34.06 -29.10 -18.11
N ASN A 43 34.88 -30.01 -17.57
CA ASN A 43 36.17 -30.39 -18.12
C ASN A 43 36.46 -31.83 -17.68
N LEU A 44 37.01 -32.62 -18.60
CA LEU A 44 37.46 -33.98 -18.31
C LEU A 44 38.79 -33.90 -17.54
N ASP A 45 39.02 -34.79 -16.57
CA ASP A 45 39.94 -35.91 -16.85
C ASP A 45 40.01 -37.01 -15.77
N TYR A 46 40.53 -38.14 -16.24
CA TYR A 46 40.74 -39.47 -15.66
C TYR A 46 41.35 -39.62 -14.23
N HIS A 47 41.11 -40.82 -13.65
CA HIS A 47 41.87 -41.49 -12.56
C HIS A 47 41.78 -40.88 -11.14
N SER A 48 42.03 -41.59 -10.00
CA SER A 48 41.98 -43.03 -9.66
C SER A 48 42.07 -43.23 -8.12
N SER A 49 41.47 -44.30 -7.60
CA SER A 49 41.87 -45.10 -6.40
C SER A 49 42.07 -44.50 -4.98
N SER A 50 41.36 -45.14 -4.03
CA SER A 50 41.82 -45.69 -2.72
C SER A 50 42.13 -44.81 -1.49
N ASP A 51 41.27 -45.01 -0.47
CA ASP A 51 41.56 -45.54 0.88
C ASP A 51 42.26 -44.76 2.02
N ASN A 52 41.75 -45.07 3.23
CA ASN A 52 42.29 -44.90 4.60
C ASN A 52 42.47 -43.47 5.16
N SER A 53 42.05 -43.08 6.38
CA SER A 53 41.64 -43.70 7.68
C SER A 53 42.63 -43.42 8.83
N GLY A 54 42.11 -43.32 10.06
CA GLY A 54 42.83 -42.96 11.30
C GLY A 54 42.60 -41.49 11.72
N HIS A 55 41.73 -41.13 12.68
CA HIS A 55 41.59 -41.44 14.12
C HIS A 55 42.38 -40.54 15.11
N THR A 56 41.61 -40.06 16.11
CA THR A 56 41.97 -39.83 17.54
C THR A 56 42.78 -38.61 18.00
N THR A 57 42.04 -37.66 18.59
CA THR A 57 42.11 -37.29 20.04
C THR A 57 42.72 -35.93 20.46
N TYR A 58 42.01 -35.30 21.40
CA TYR A 58 42.32 -34.05 22.12
C TYR A 58 43.57 -34.14 23.03
N PRO A 59 44.03 -33.00 23.56
CA PRO A 59 43.80 -32.80 25.00
C PRO A 59 43.28 -31.40 25.38
N SER A 60 42.60 -31.34 26.54
CA SER A 60 42.32 -30.12 27.30
C SER A 60 43.19 -30.08 28.57
N VAL A 61 43.36 -28.90 29.21
CA VAL A 61 43.23 -28.70 30.68
C VAL A 61 43.73 -27.32 31.18
N ARG A 62 42.81 -26.62 31.89
CA ARG A 62 42.95 -25.65 33.01
C ARG A 62 43.59 -24.25 32.88
N SER A 63 43.10 -23.44 33.82
CA SER A 63 43.35 -22.04 34.15
C SER A 63 44.13 -21.89 35.47
N VAL A 64 44.65 -20.67 35.74
CA VAL A 64 45.01 -20.16 37.07
C VAL A 64 44.64 -18.66 37.15
N GLU A 65 44.13 -18.21 38.29
CA GLU A 65 43.79 -16.80 38.60
C GLU A 65 44.88 -16.14 39.47
N HIS A 66 44.94 -14.81 39.60
CA HIS A 66 45.23 -14.14 40.89
C HIS A 66 44.84 -12.63 40.99
N TYR A 67 44.19 -12.33 42.11
CA TYR A 67 43.71 -11.10 42.78
C TYR A 67 44.33 -9.69 42.55
N CYS A 68 43.42 -8.74 42.30
CA CYS A 68 43.09 -7.50 43.06
C CYS A 68 44.15 -6.62 43.78
N THR A 69 43.97 -5.29 43.67
CA THR A 69 43.83 -4.37 44.83
C THR A 69 43.05 -3.08 44.46
N LEU A 70 42.78 -2.18 45.41
CA LEU A 70 41.76 -1.11 45.37
C LEU A 70 42.28 0.27 45.89
N GLU A 71 41.38 1.27 45.97
CA GLU A 71 41.46 2.60 46.65
C GLU A 71 41.67 3.87 45.76
N SER A 72 41.12 5.07 46.04
CA SER A 72 39.91 5.46 46.84
C SER A 72 39.49 6.94 46.69
N SER A 73 38.17 7.20 46.70
CA SER A 73 37.47 8.41 47.23
C SER A 73 37.10 9.62 46.33
N THR A 74 37.27 10.87 46.82
CA THR A 74 36.29 12.01 46.69
C THR A 74 36.95 13.42 46.70
N LYS A 75 36.32 14.63 46.76
CA LYS A 75 35.02 15.08 47.33
C LYS A 75 34.54 16.51 46.93
N ILE A 76 33.23 16.68 46.74
CA ILE A 76 32.31 17.85 46.99
C ILE A 76 32.82 19.31 46.84
N SER A 77 32.13 20.15 46.04
CA SER A 77 31.48 21.41 46.50
C SER A 77 30.69 22.21 45.42
N PHE A 78 29.67 22.93 45.88
CA PHE A 78 28.86 24.01 45.26
C PHE A 78 28.90 25.21 46.25
N PRO A 79 28.69 26.52 45.90
CA PRO A 79 27.36 27.00 45.47
C PRO A 79 27.23 28.34 44.66
N SER A 80 25.97 28.63 44.28
CA SER A 80 25.25 29.93 44.28
C SER A 80 25.62 31.13 43.37
N LEU A 81 24.59 31.56 42.61
CA LEU A 81 24.12 32.94 42.29
C LEU A 81 25.09 33.99 41.68
N ASN A 82 24.70 34.57 40.52
CA ASN A 82 24.01 35.89 40.49
C ASN A 82 23.53 36.38 39.10
N SER A 83 22.55 37.28 39.13
CA SER A 83 22.04 38.23 38.12
C SER A 83 21.56 39.47 38.92
N PRO A 84 21.33 40.71 38.39
CA PRO A 84 20.75 41.04 37.07
C PRO A 84 21.17 42.42 36.44
N SER A 85 20.42 42.90 35.41
CA SER A 85 20.08 44.34 35.12
C SER A 85 21.20 45.28 34.56
N THR A 86 21.00 46.41 33.83
CA THR A 86 19.84 47.15 33.24
C THR A 86 20.28 48.27 32.25
N VAL A 87 19.35 48.81 31.42
CA VAL A 87 19.33 50.19 30.78
C VAL A 87 20.40 50.49 29.68
N SER A 88 20.18 51.01 28.45
CA SER A 88 19.20 51.88 27.71
C SER A 88 19.48 53.40 27.73
N PHE A 89 19.20 54.25 26.72
CA PHE A 89 18.44 54.17 25.45
C PHE A 89 19.36 54.41 24.20
N SER A 90 19.23 55.28 23.17
CA SER A 90 18.30 56.32 22.60
C SER A 90 18.92 56.85 21.28
N SER A 91 18.28 57.48 20.27
CA SER A 91 16.88 57.65 19.80
C SER A 91 16.86 58.34 18.39
N ASN A 92 15.68 58.71 17.85
CA ASN A 92 15.39 59.58 16.68
C ASN A 92 15.56 58.99 15.24
N ASN A 93 14.71 59.28 14.22
CA ASN A 93 13.30 59.73 14.20
C ASN A 93 12.64 59.57 12.80
N SER A 94 11.41 59.02 12.74
CA SER A 94 10.29 59.37 11.81
C SER A 94 10.41 59.15 10.26
N PRO A 95 9.30 59.15 9.47
CA PRO A 95 7.91 58.73 9.73
C PRO A 95 7.37 57.73 8.64
N VAL A 96 6.05 57.72 8.34
CA VAL A 96 5.29 56.55 7.83
C VAL A 96 4.42 56.81 6.56
N SER A 97 4.15 55.72 5.80
CA SER A 97 3.07 55.46 4.79
C SER A 97 3.20 55.91 3.32
N LYS A 98 2.97 54.95 2.39
CA LYS A 98 1.76 54.87 1.52
C LYS A 98 1.74 53.61 0.62
N LEU A 99 0.61 53.32 -0.03
CA LEU A 99 0.41 52.20 -0.97
C LEU A 99 0.79 52.56 -2.42
N GLN A 100 1.15 51.52 -3.20
CA GLN A 100 1.08 51.34 -4.68
C GLN A 100 1.57 52.46 -5.64
N PRO A 101 2.26 52.05 -6.72
CA PRO A 101 1.69 52.30 -8.06
C PRO A 101 1.92 51.18 -9.10
N LYS A 102 1.26 51.31 -10.27
CA LYS A 102 1.54 50.55 -11.51
C LYS A 102 2.78 51.12 -12.25
N PRO A 103 3.42 50.32 -13.12
CA PRO A 103 3.36 50.59 -14.57
C PRO A 103 2.94 49.32 -15.35
N TYR A 104 2.38 49.33 -16.57
CA TYR A 104 2.57 50.08 -17.84
C TYR A 104 3.62 49.51 -18.80
N VAL A 105 3.16 49.33 -20.05
CA VAL A 105 3.63 48.46 -21.15
C VAL A 105 4.83 49.04 -21.93
N LEU A 106 5.68 48.14 -22.46
CA LEU A 106 6.38 48.11 -23.79
C LEU A 106 7.70 47.29 -23.64
N SER A 107 8.30 46.62 -24.62
CA SER A 107 7.85 46.14 -25.95
C SER A 107 8.94 45.27 -26.59
N SER A 108 8.58 44.28 -27.41
CA SER A 108 9.50 43.70 -28.42
C SER A 108 8.70 43.22 -29.63
N GLN A 109 8.79 43.95 -30.74
CA GLN A 109 8.21 43.57 -32.03
C GLN A 109 9.20 42.73 -32.86
N ASN A 110 8.66 42.20 -33.96
CA ASN A 110 9.31 41.67 -35.18
C ASN A 110 9.22 40.15 -35.33
N SER A 111 8.88 39.61 -36.51
CA SER A 111 8.21 40.19 -37.69
C SER A 111 8.01 39.09 -38.74
N LEU A 112 6.85 39.01 -39.39
CA LEU A 112 6.72 38.65 -40.81
C LEU A 112 5.26 38.80 -41.26
N GLU A 113 5.05 39.54 -42.35
CA GLU A 113 3.76 39.69 -43.02
C GLU A 113 3.68 38.68 -44.17
N ILE A 114 2.49 38.10 -44.39
CA ILE A 114 2.07 37.59 -45.71
C ILE A 114 0.67 38.16 -45.96
N ALA A 115 0.41 38.58 -47.20
CA ALA A 115 -0.75 39.38 -47.56
C ALA A 115 -2.07 38.59 -47.55
N ASN A 116 -3.17 39.30 -47.27
CA ASN A 116 -4.51 38.86 -47.64
C ASN A 116 -4.73 39.11 -49.14
N ASP A 117 -5.16 38.08 -49.86
CA ASP A 117 -5.90 38.23 -51.13
C ASP A 117 -7.17 37.38 -51.02
N SER A 118 -8.29 37.86 -51.55
CA SER A 118 -9.62 37.31 -51.28
C SER A 118 -10.16 36.42 -52.40
N LEU A 119 -10.71 35.26 -52.05
CA LEU A 119 -11.63 34.51 -52.92
C LEU A 119 -12.66 33.72 -52.10
N GLU A 120 -13.77 33.34 -52.74
CA GLU A 120 -15.04 32.95 -52.12
C GLU A 120 -15.25 31.42 -52.09
N ASN A 121 -15.96 30.93 -51.05
CA ASN A 121 -16.57 29.58 -50.92
C ASN A 121 -15.59 28.36 -51.00
N GLU A 122 -15.78 27.24 -50.31
CA GLU A 122 -16.99 26.53 -49.87
C GLU A 122 -16.84 25.81 -48.51
N SER A 123 -17.97 25.31 -47.99
CA SER A 123 -18.10 24.26 -46.94
C SER A 123 -17.51 24.55 -45.56
N CYS A 124 -18.39 24.83 -44.59
CA CYS A 124 -18.11 24.63 -43.18
C CYS A 124 -18.19 23.12 -42.86
N LEU A 125 -17.07 22.48 -42.53
CA LEU A 125 -17.08 21.12 -42.00
C LEU A 125 -17.16 21.17 -40.47
N THR A 126 -18.32 20.76 -39.94
CA THR A 126 -18.46 20.43 -38.53
C THR A 126 -17.69 19.14 -38.24
N HIS A 127 -16.48 19.26 -37.66
CA HIS A 127 -15.84 18.10 -37.03
C HIS A 127 -16.80 17.52 -35.99
N SER A 128 -17.19 16.26 -36.15
CA SER A 128 -18.14 15.64 -35.24
C SER A 128 -17.45 15.33 -33.92
N ASP A 129 -18.17 15.57 -32.82
CA ASP A 129 -17.70 15.26 -31.47
C ASP A 129 -17.35 13.75 -31.32
N SER A 130 -17.96 12.89 -32.16
CA SER A 130 -17.63 11.48 -32.30
C SER A 130 -16.23 11.19 -32.86
N GLU A 131 -15.73 11.98 -33.83
CA GLU A 131 -14.37 11.79 -34.38
C GLU A 131 -13.31 12.14 -33.33
N LEU A 132 -13.52 13.24 -32.59
CA LEU A 132 -12.65 13.64 -31.48
C LEU A 132 -12.65 12.61 -30.34
N ARG A 133 -13.83 12.10 -29.96
CA ARG A 133 -13.96 11.01 -28.97
C ARG A 133 -13.26 9.74 -29.41
N HIS A 134 -13.38 9.36 -30.69
CA HIS A 134 -12.66 8.18 -31.22
C HIS A 134 -11.14 8.39 -31.17
N LYS A 135 -10.63 9.58 -31.50
CA LYS A 135 -9.21 9.90 -31.39
C LYS A 135 -8.70 9.90 -29.95
N ILE A 136 -9.53 10.29 -28.99
CA ILE A 136 -9.22 10.20 -27.56
C ILE A 136 -9.14 8.73 -27.11
N ARG A 137 -10.15 7.89 -27.42
CA ARG A 137 -10.11 6.44 -27.11
C ARG A 137 -8.90 5.73 -27.73
N GLU A 138 -8.56 6.07 -28.96
CA GLU A 138 -7.40 5.51 -29.68
C GLU A 138 -6.08 5.85 -28.96
N LEU A 139 -5.93 7.10 -28.47
CA LEU A 139 -4.78 7.50 -27.65
C LEU A 139 -4.80 6.87 -26.25
N GLU A 140 -5.96 6.78 -25.60
CA GLU A 140 -6.11 6.13 -24.30
C GLU A 140 -5.73 4.65 -24.37
N SER A 141 -6.19 3.91 -25.38
CA SER A 141 -5.80 2.51 -25.62
C SER A 141 -4.29 2.36 -25.78
N VAL A 142 -3.66 3.19 -26.63
CA VAL A 142 -2.20 3.19 -26.86
C VAL A 142 -1.40 3.54 -25.59
N MET A 143 -1.93 4.38 -24.71
CA MET A 143 -1.28 4.74 -23.43
C MET A 143 -1.60 3.78 -22.28
N LEU A 144 -2.70 3.01 -22.37
CA LEU A 144 -3.15 2.13 -21.30
C LEU A 144 -2.69 0.68 -21.48
N GLY A 145 -2.60 0.16 -22.70
CA GLY A 145 -2.40 -1.26 -22.95
C GLY A 145 -3.74 -2.01 -23.07
N HIS A 146 -3.67 -3.34 -23.19
CA HIS A 146 -4.79 -4.19 -23.63
C HIS A 146 -5.90 -4.44 -22.57
N ASP A 147 -6.05 -3.56 -21.58
CA ASP A 147 -7.06 -3.67 -20.52
C ASP A 147 -8.39 -2.96 -20.87
N ALA A 148 -8.51 -2.42 -22.09
CA ALA A 148 -9.66 -1.62 -22.54
C ALA A 148 -10.95 -2.45 -22.77
N ASP A 149 -10.81 -3.72 -23.16
CA ASP A 149 -11.90 -4.62 -23.61
C ASP A 149 -13.04 -4.80 -22.58
N ILE A 150 -12.80 -4.50 -21.31
CA ILE A 150 -13.81 -4.60 -20.23
C ILE A 150 -14.84 -3.46 -20.30
N LEU A 151 -14.48 -2.29 -20.83
CA LEU A 151 -15.37 -1.12 -20.86
C LEU A 151 -16.41 -1.22 -21.98
N ASP A 152 -16.01 -1.68 -23.17
CA ASP A 152 -16.88 -1.85 -24.34
C ASP A 152 -18.00 -2.88 -24.11
N MET A 153 -17.88 -3.76 -23.11
CA MET A 153 -18.97 -4.68 -22.73
C MET A 153 -20.16 -3.97 -22.05
N TYR A 154 -19.97 -2.74 -21.56
CA TYR A 154 -21.01 -1.92 -20.92
C TYR A 154 -21.32 -0.63 -21.69
N ASP A 155 -20.39 -0.14 -22.51
CA ASP A 155 -20.59 1.03 -23.38
C ASP A 155 -21.54 0.69 -24.54
N THR A 156 -22.84 0.67 -24.23
CA THR A 156 -23.91 0.33 -25.18
C THR A 156 -24.11 1.48 -26.17
N ALA A 157 -23.28 1.53 -27.20
CA ALA A 157 -23.37 2.52 -28.28
C ALA A 157 -24.77 2.48 -28.93
N ILE A 158 -25.57 3.51 -28.64
CA ILE A 158 -26.97 3.60 -29.05
C ILE A 158 -27.05 3.95 -30.55
N PRO A 159 -27.78 3.17 -31.38
CA PRO A 159 -28.11 3.60 -32.73
C PRO A 159 -29.02 4.83 -32.68
N GLU A 160 -28.60 5.95 -33.29
CA GLU A 160 -29.22 7.28 -33.14
C GLU A 160 -30.68 7.42 -33.64
N GLU A 161 -31.26 6.35 -34.22
CA GLU A 161 -32.64 6.32 -34.74
C GLU A 161 -33.50 5.22 -34.06
N SER A 162 -33.73 5.35 -32.74
CA SER A 162 -34.60 4.44 -31.96
C SER A 162 -35.75 5.18 -31.28
N ASP A 163 -36.96 4.62 -31.29
CA ASP A 163 -38.10 5.13 -30.50
C ASP A 163 -37.78 5.01 -28.99
N PRO A 164 -37.81 6.11 -28.21
CA PRO A 164 -37.54 6.08 -26.77
C PRO A 164 -38.37 5.05 -26.00
N PHE A 165 -39.66 4.83 -26.35
CA PHE A 165 -40.51 3.86 -25.65
C PHE A 165 -40.10 2.41 -25.94
N LEU A 166 -39.61 2.12 -27.15
CA LEU A 166 -39.10 0.79 -27.49
C LEU A 166 -37.74 0.54 -26.84
N LEU A 167 -36.87 1.56 -26.82
CA LEU A 167 -35.56 1.51 -26.17
C LEU A 167 -35.70 1.27 -24.65
N GLU A 168 -36.64 1.97 -24.00
CA GLU A 168 -36.93 1.77 -22.57
C GLU A 168 -37.51 0.37 -22.30
N ALA A 169 -38.48 -0.08 -23.10
CA ALA A 169 -39.05 -1.42 -22.97
C ALA A 169 -37.99 -2.53 -23.16
N GLU A 170 -37.02 -2.34 -24.06
CA GLU A 170 -35.92 -3.28 -24.24
C GLU A 170 -34.87 -3.18 -23.12
N ARG A 171 -34.62 -2.00 -22.53
CA ARG A 171 -33.84 -1.85 -21.29
C ARG A 171 -34.46 -2.65 -20.15
N TRP A 172 -35.77 -2.48 -19.91
CA TRP A 172 -36.53 -3.24 -18.90
C TRP A 172 -36.49 -4.76 -19.16
N LYS A 173 -36.68 -5.19 -20.41
CA LYS A 173 -36.59 -6.61 -20.79
C LYS A 173 -35.22 -7.19 -20.46
N LYS A 174 -34.13 -6.52 -20.87
CA LYS A 174 -32.75 -6.95 -20.56
C LYS A 174 -32.50 -7.04 -19.05
N MET A 175 -32.99 -6.08 -18.27
CA MET A 175 -32.85 -6.12 -16.81
C MET A 175 -33.62 -7.29 -16.17
N MET A 176 -34.83 -7.58 -16.63
CA MET A 176 -35.62 -8.73 -16.15
C MET A 176 -34.95 -10.07 -16.54
N GLU A 177 -34.39 -10.18 -17.74
CA GLU A 177 -33.60 -11.35 -18.16
C GLU A 177 -32.35 -11.53 -17.28
N MET A 178 -31.56 -10.47 -17.07
CA MET A 178 -30.40 -10.45 -16.16
C MET A 178 -30.77 -10.94 -14.74
N ILE A 179 -31.84 -10.42 -14.14
CA ILE A 179 -32.31 -10.84 -12.81
C ILE A 179 -32.74 -12.31 -12.81
N SER A 180 -33.38 -12.78 -13.89
CA SER A 180 -33.77 -14.20 -14.02
C SER A 180 -32.58 -15.16 -14.17
N ARG A 181 -31.46 -14.68 -14.74
CA ARG A 181 -30.18 -15.41 -14.78
C ARG A 181 -29.48 -15.42 -13.42
N GLY A 182 -29.72 -14.39 -12.60
CA GLY A 182 -29.04 -14.19 -11.32
C GLY A 182 -27.56 -13.78 -11.48
N ASP A 183 -27.18 -13.14 -12.59
CA ASP A 183 -25.81 -12.66 -12.78
C ASP A 183 -25.55 -11.45 -11.87
N LEU A 184 -25.01 -11.76 -10.70
CA LEU A 184 -24.73 -10.76 -9.67
C LEU A 184 -23.67 -9.74 -10.11
N LYS A 185 -22.76 -10.07 -11.04
CA LYS A 185 -21.76 -9.13 -11.54
C LYS A 185 -22.40 -8.13 -12.49
N GLU A 186 -23.19 -8.61 -13.43
CA GLU A 186 -23.98 -7.80 -14.37
C GLU A 186 -24.95 -6.87 -13.61
N MET A 187 -25.64 -7.39 -12.60
CA MET A 187 -26.57 -6.61 -11.75
C MET A 187 -25.86 -5.53 -10.93
N LEU A 188 -24.70 -5.82 -10.34
CA LEU A 188 -23.90 -4.82 -9.61
C LEU A 188 -23.44 -3.69 -10.54
N CYS A 189 -22.97 -4.02 -11.75
CA CYS A 189 -22.53 -3.03 -12.72
C CYS A 189 -23.71 -2.19 -13.24
N THR A 190 -24.85 -2.82 -13.55
CA THR A 190 -26.08 -2.11 -13.99
C THR A 190 -26.61 -1.17 -12.90
N CYS A 191 -26.55 -1.57 -11.62
CA CYS A 191 -26.89 -0.70 -10.49
C CYS A 191 -25.92 0.49 -10.36
N ALA A 192 -24.62 0.27 -10.59
CA ALA A 192 -23.64 1.36 -10.62
C ALA A 192 -23.83 2.33 -11.82
N ILE A 193 -24.33 1.85 -12.97
CA ILE A 193 -24.75 2.70 -14.10
C ILE A 193 -25.94 3.57 -13.68
N ALA A 194 -27.01 2.99 -13.12
CA ALA A 194 -28.18 3.76 -12.67
C ALA A 194 -27.79 4.84 -11.62
N VAL A 195 -26.89 4.52 -10.69
CA VAL A 195 -26.33 5.47 -9.71
C VAL A 195 -25.47 6.55 -10.37
N ALA A 196 -24.79 6.27 -11.50
CA ALA A 196 -24.03 7.25 -12.26
C ALA A 196 -24.93 8.17 -13.11
N GLU A 197 -26.03 7.64 -13.63
CA GLU A 197 -27.06 8.36 -14.40
C GLU A 197 -28.02 9.17 -13.51
N ASN A 198 -27.96 8.98 -12.18
CA ASN A 198 -28.93 9.51 -11.21
C ASN A 198 -30.37 9.00 -11.46
N ASP A 199 -30.51 7.80 -12.02
CA ASP A 199 -31.78 7.07 -12.11
C ASP A 199 -32.07 6.40 -10.75
N MET A 200 -32.81 7.13 -9.92
CA MET A 200 -33.15 6.68 -8.57
C MET A 200 -34.16 5.54 -8.53
N GLU A 201 -35.05 5.42 -9.52
CA GLU A 201 -36.08 4.38 -9.54
C GLU A 201 -35.45 3.02 -9.88
N THR A 202 -34.64 2.97 -10.95
CA THR A 202 -33.86 1.78 -11.30
C THR A 202 -32.84 1.45 -10.20
N THR A 203 -32.22 2.46 -9.56
CA THR A 203 -31.30 2.26 -8.43
C THR A 203 -31.98 1.59 -7.24
N GLU A 204 -33.10 2.12 -6.74
CA GLU A 204 -33.79 1.55 -5.57
C GLU A 204 -34.31 0.13 -5.85
N TRP A 205 -34.82 -0.11 -7.06
CA TRP A 205 -35.26 -1.45 -7.49
C TRP A 205 -34.10 -2.45 -7.60
N LEU A 206 -33.02 -2.12 -8.32
CA LEU A 206 -31.87 -3.01 -8.44
C LEU A 206 -31.21 -3.28 -7.08
N MET A 207 -31.12 -2.29 -6.20
CA MET A 207 -30.69 -2.51 -4.82
C MET A 207 -31.63 -3.46 -4.05
N SER A 208 -32.94 -3.42 -4.31
CA SER A 208 -33.92 -4.33 -3.69
C SER A 208 -33.71 -5.78 -4.14
N GLU A 209 -33.44 -6.01 -5.44
CA GLU A 209 -33.16 -7.34 -5.98
C GLU A 209 -31.77 -7.86 -5.56
N LEU A 210 -30.74 -7.01 -5.59
CA LEU A 210 -29.38 -7.34 -5.15
C LEU A 210 -29.35 -7.84 -3.69
N ARG A 211 -30.13 -7.23 -2.79
CA ARG A 211 -30.26 -7.68 -1.38
C ARG A 211 -30.72 -9.13 -1.21
N LYS A 212 -31.34 -9.74 -2.23
CA LYS A 212 -31.83 -11.12 -2.23
C LYS A 212 -30.76 -12.12 -2.70
N LEU A 213 -29.72 -11.65 -3.39
CA LEU A 213 -28.71 -12.48 -4.06
C LEU A 213 -27.35 -12.49 -3.34
N VAL A 214 -27.00 -11.39 -2.66
CA VAL A 214 -25.74 -11.25 -1.92
C VAL A 214 -25.72 -12.05 -0.61
N SER A 215 -24.54 -12.50 -0.17
CA SER A 215 -24.38 -13.24 1.09
C SER A 215 -22.94 -13.27 1.57
N VAL A 216 -22.70 -12.86 2.82
CA VAL A 216 -21.38 -12.91 3.50
C VAL A 216 -20.87 -14.35 3.76
N SER A 217 -21.70 -15.37 3.54
CA SER A 217 -21.32 -16.80 3.55
C SER A 217 -21.55 -17.48 2.20
N GLY A 218 -21.77 -16.70 1.13
CA GLY A 218 -21.96 -17.22 -0.22
C GLY A 218 -20.64 -17.52 -0.95
N ASN A 219 -20.74 -17.68 -2.26
CA ASN A 219 -19.59 -17.76 -3.16
C ASN A 219 -18.83 -16.40 -3.22
N PRO A 220 -17.65 -16.31 -3.90
CA PRO A 220 -16.86 -15.08 -3.97
C PRO A 220 -17.63 -13.83 -4.41
N ILE A 221 -18.40 -13.90 -5.50
CA ILE A 221 -19.17 -12.75 -6.00
C ILE A 221 -20.35 -12.39 -5.08
N GLN A 222 -20.96 -13.36 -4.38
CA GLN A 222 -21.99 -13.09 -3.37
C GLN A 222 -21.43 -12.41 -2.12
N ARG A 223 -20.22 -12.78 -1.70
CA ARG A 223 -19.51 -12.16 -0.56
C ARG A 223 -19.07 -10.74 -0.90
N LEU A 224 -18.39 -10.55 -2.03
CA LEU A 224 -18.00 -9.23 -2.53
C LEU A 224 -19.23 -8.35 -2.77
N GLY A 225 -20.26 -8.89 -3.42
CA GLY A 225 -21.48 -8.16 -3.75
C GLY A 225 -22.20 -7.59 -2.54
N ALA A 226 -22.12 -8.23 -1.37
CA ALA A 226 -22.67 -7.67 -0.13
C ALA A 226 -21.98 -6.34 0.24
N TYR A 227 -20.64 -6.30 0.17
CA TYR A 227 -19.86 -5.10 0.48
C TYR A 227 -19.98 -4.03 -0.62
N MET A 228 -20.02 -4.43 -1.90
CA MET A 228 -20.26 -3.50 -3.03
C MET A 228 -21.65 -2.85 -2.94
N LEU A 229 -22.68 -3.61 -2.57
CA LEU A 229 -24.06 -3.13 -2.42
C LEU A 229 -24.18 -2.14 -1.26
N GLU A 230 -23.64 -2.46 -0.08
CA GLU A 230 -23.60 -1.52 1.05
C GLU A 230 -22.79 -0.27 0.73
N ALA A 231 -21.74 -0.37 -0.10
CA ALA A 231 -21.00 0.78 -0.59
C ALA A 231 -21.78 1.63 -1.60
N LEU A 232 -22.60 1.04 -2.48
CA LEU A 232 -23.53 1.79 -3.34
C LEU A 232 -24.61 2.51 -2.51
N VAL A 233 -25.17 1.84 -1.49
CA VAL A 233 -26.10 2.45 -0.53
C VAL A 233 -25.43 3.61 0.21
N ALA A 234 -24.19 3.45 0.66
CA ALA A 234 -23.40 4.49 1.29
C ALA A 234 -23.08 5.67 0.35
N ARG A 235 -22.91 5.42 -0.95
CA ARG A 235 -22.73 6.46 -1.97
C ARG A 235 -23.99 7.30 -2.14
N VAL A 236 -25.13 6.64 -2.39
CA VAL A 236 -26.45 7.29 -2.55
C VAL A 236 -26.81 8.09 -1.30
N ALA A 237 -26.56 7.54 -0.10
CA ALA A 237 -26.78 8.22 1.17
C ALA A 237 -25.72 9.28 1.54
N SER A 238 -24.73 9.54 0.68
CA SER A 238 -23.59 10.45 0.92
C SER A 238 -22.88 10.21 2.27
N SER A 239 -22.80 8.95 2.71
CA SER A 239 -22.36 8.54 4.04
C SER A 239 -21.06 7.73 4.05
N GLY A 240 -20.47 7.45 2.87
CA GLY A 240 -19.25 6.66 2.69
C GLY A 240 -18.09 7.07 3.59
N SER A 241 -17.85 8.37 3.71
CA SER A 241 -16.80 8.94 4.58
C SER A 241 -17.02 8.64 6.08
N THR A 242 -18.27 8.77 6.54
CA THR A 242 -18.65 8.44 7.92
C THR A 242 -18.52 6.94 8.19
N ILE A 243 -18.90 6.09 7.24
CA ILE A 243 -18.78 4.64 7.35
C ILE A 243 -17.31 4.20 7.31
N TYR A 244 -16.49 4.78 6.43
CA TYR A 244 -15.04 4.53 6.38
C TYR A 244 -14.36 4.83 7.72
N LYS A 245 -14.66 6.01 8.30
CA LYS A 245 -14.16 6.42 9.62
C LYS A 245 -14.67 5.49 10.73
N ALA A 246 -15.95 5.12 10.72
CA ALA A 246 -16.52 4.18 11.67
C ALA A 246 -15.91 2.78 11.58
N LEU A 247 -15.58 2.29 10.37
CA LEU A 247 -14.88 1.01 10.17
C LEU A 247 -13.42 1.07 10.62
N LYS A 248 -12.72 2.21 10.47
CA LYS A 248 -11.38 2.42 11.06
C LYS A 248 -11.42 2.47 12.61
N CYS A 249 -12.52 2.95 13.19
CA CYS A 249 -12.68 3.17 14.63
C CYS A 249 -13.51 2.11 15.38
N LYS A 250 -13.88 0.99 14.76
CA LYS A 250 -14.51 -0.14 15.47
C LYS A 250 -13.51 -0.76 16.44
N GLU A 251 -13.70 -0.55 17.74
CA GLU A 251 -13.08 -1.32 18.80
C GLU A 251 -13.68 -2.75 18.85
N PRO A 252 -12.96 -3.83 18.50
CA PRO A 252 -13.28 -5.13 19.07
C PRO A 252 -13.06 -5.12 20.59
N THR A 253 -13.88 -5.88 21.29
CA THR A 253 -13.88 -5.94 22.76
C THR A 253 -12.84 -6.94 23.29
N GLY A 254 -11.59 -6.82 22.86
CA GLY A 254 -10.50 -7.70 23.29
C GLY A 254 -9.24 -7.62 22.42
N SER A 255 -8.41 -8.65 22.49
CA SER A 255 -7.17 -8.81 21.71
C SER A 255 -7.41 -9.13 20.22
N GLU A 256 -8.59 -8.83 19.69
CA GLU A 256 -9.14 -9.47 18.49
C GLU A 256 -8.83 -8.71 17.19
N LEU A 257 -8.52 -7.39 17.20
CA LEU A 257 -8.08 -6.74 15.94
C LEU A 257 -6.70 -7.21 15.48
N LEU A 258 -5.89 -7.76 16.40
CA LEU A 258 -4.65 -8.45 16.02
C LEU A 258 -4.92 -9.71 15.20
N SER A 259 -6.04 -10.42 15.40
CA SER A 259 -6.26 -11.69 14.70
C SER A 259 -6.55 -11.48 13.22
N HIS A 260 -7.34 -10.49 12.82
CA HIS A 260 -7.80 -10.38 11.43
C HIS A 260 -6.68 -9.99 10.44
N MET A 261 -5.93 -8.91 10.68
CA MET A 261 -4.82 -8.54 9.79
C MET A 261 -3.67 -9.57 9.82
N HIS A 262 -3.41 -10.20 10.97
CA HIS A 262 -2.43 -11.28 11.07
C HIS A 262 -2.91 -12.55 10.33
N LEU A 263 -4.19 -12.91 10.45
CA LEU A 263 -4.77 -14.05 9.74
C LEU A 263 -4.74 -13.82 8.23
N LEU A 264 -5.06 -12.62 7.74
CA LEU A 264 -4.93 -12.27 6.33
C LEU A 264 -3.48 -12.44 5.83
N TYR A 265 -2.49 -12.02 6.63
CA TYR A 265 -1.07 -12.21 6.37
C TYR A 265 -0.63 -13.70 6.39
N GLU A 266 -1.31 -14.56 7.15
CA GLU A 266 -1.04 -16.01 7.14
C GLU A 266 -1.76 -16.77 6.03
N ILE A 267 -3.03 -16.47 5.72
CA ILE A 267 -3.83 -17.21 4.72
C ILE A 267 -3.63 -16.73 3.28
N CYS A 268 -3.21 -15.47 3.08
CA CYS A 268 -2.91 -14.90 1.77
C CYS A 268 -1.45 -14.39 1.72
N PRO A 269 -0.76 -14.54 0.57
CA PRO A 269 0.64 -14.15 0.46
C PRO A 269 0.86 -12.62 0.37
N TYR A 270 -0.16 -11.79 0.14
CA TYR A 270 -0.06 -10.38 -0.27
C TYR A 270 1.03 -9.56 0.44
N LEU A 271 0.93 -9.44 1.77
CA LEU A 271 1.84 -8.66 2.60
C LEU A 271 3.15 -9.41 2.85
N LYS A 272 3.10 -10.74 2.96
CA LYS A 272 4.28 -11.59 3.19
C LYS A 272 5.23 -11.57 1.99
N PHE A 273 4.68 -11.62 0.77
CA PHE A 273 5.34 -11.36 -0.51
C PHE A 273 6.02 -9.99 -0.52
N GLY A 274 5.25 -8.92 -0.27
CA GLY A 274 5.76 -7.55 -0.29
C GLY A 274 6.89 -7.33 0.71
N TYR A 275 6.69 -7.75 1.96
CA TYR A 275 7.71 -7.63 3.02
C TYR A 275 8.96 -8.45 2.70
N MET A 276 8.85 -9.71 2.25
CA MET A 276 10.01 -10.51 1.88
C MET A 276 10.76 -9.96 0.66
N SER A 277 10.04 -9.36 -0.30
CA SER A 277 10.61 -8.70 -1.46
C SER A 277 11.38 -7.43 -1.08
N ALA A 278 10.75 -6.51 -0.34
CA ALA A 278 11.39 -5.29 0.15
C ALA A 278 12.57 -5.59 1.08
N ASN A 279 12.39 -6.50 2.06
CA ASN A 279 13.45 -6.87 3.00
C ASN A 279 14.61 -7.58 2.31
N GLY A 280 14.36 -8.41 1.30
CA GLY A 280 15.41 -9.02 0.50
C GLY A 280 16.29 -7.96 -0.16
N ALA A 281 15.66 -6.96 -0.80
CA ALA A 281 16.35 -5.85 -1.44
C ALA A 281 17.19 -5.05 -0.43
N ILE A 282 16.61 -4.72 0.74
CA ILE A 282 17.30 -3.97 1.80
C ILE A 282 18.46 -4.80 2.37
N ALA A 283 18.27 -6.08 2.65
CA ALA A 283 19.31 -6.97 3.18
C ALA A 283 20.49 -7.14 2.22
N GLU A 284 20.22 -7.22 0.91
CA GLU A 284 21.24 -7.28 -0.13
C GLU A 284 22.12 -6.02 -0.12
N VAL A 285 21.48 -4.84 -0.14
CA VAL A 285 22.19 -3.55 -0.23
C VAL A 285 22.86 -3.16 1.08
N MET A 286 22.30 -3.53 2.23
CA MET A 286 22.85 -3.22 3.56
C MET A 286 23.85 -4.27 4.08
N LYS A 287 24.16 -5.31 3.28
CA LYS A 287 24.98 -6.46 3.69
C LYS A 287 26.33 -6.09 4.32
N GLY A 288 26.99 -5.03 3.84
CA GLY A 288 28.31 -4.57 4.30
C GLY A 288 28.32 -3.43 5.30
N GLU A 289 27.16 -2.86 5.66
CA GLU A 289 27.10 -1.59 6.41
C GLU A 289 27.22 -1.79 7.93
N SER A 290 27.95 -0.93 8.65
CA SER A 290 28.04 -1.02 10.12
C SER A 290 26.83 -0.45 10.84
N GLU A 291 26.21 0.59 10.27
CA GLU A 291 25.07 1.31 10.83
C GLU A 291 24.00 1.47 9.74
N VAL A 292 22.81 0.92 9.97
CA VAL A 292 21.70 0.89 9.02
C VAL A 292 20.53 1.69 9.58
N HIS A 293 20.00 2.64 8.81
CA HIS A 293 18.81 3.40 9.17
C HIS A 293 17.67 3.08 8.19
N ILE A 294 16.59 2.50 8.70
CA ILE A 294 15.38 2.21 7.94
C ILE A 294 14.36 3.30 8.25
N ILE A 295 13.79 3.92 7.22
CA ILE A 295 12.72 4.90 7.32
C ILE A 295 11.47 4.27 6.72
N ASP A 296 10.52 3.89 7.56
CA ASP A 296 9.30 3.19 7.18
C ASP A 296 8.08 4.09 7.34
N PHE A 297 7.48 4.48 6.22
CA PHE A 297 6.41 5.47 6.18
C PHE A 297 5.05 4.94 6.66
N GLN A 298 4.93 3.65 7.01
CA GLN A 298 3.72 3.04 7.57
C GLN A 298 4.09 1.81 8.44
N ILE A 299 4.71 2.06 9.59
CA ILE A 299 5.31 1.02 10.45
C ILE A 299 4.31 -0.05 10.93
N ASN A 300 3.01 0.29 11.01
CA ASN A 300 1.96 -0.60 11.49
C ASN A 300 2.41 -1.32 12.79
N GLN A 301 2.32 -2.65 12.84
CA GLN A 301 2.74 -3.46 13.99
C GLN A 301 4.23 -3.85 14.00
N GLY A 302 5.02 -3.38 13.03
CA GLY A 302 6.45 -3.72 12.88
C GLY A 302 6.74 -5.10 12.28
N ILE A 303 5.71 -5.85 11.86
CA ILE A 303 5.83 -7.26 11.41
C ILE A 303 6.84 -7.44 10.26
N GLN A 304 6.91 -6.50 9.32
CA GLN A 304 7.90 -6.52 8.24
C GLN A 304 9.33 -6.69 8.80
N TRP A 305 9.69 -5.90 9.81
CA TRP A 305 11.07 -5.78 10.29
C TRP A 305 11.55 -6.95 11.14
N VAL A 306 10.65 -7.82 11.61
CA VAL A 306 11.00 -9.04 12.36
C VAL A 306 11.99 -9.89 11.55
N SER A 307 11.63 -10.19 10.30
CA SER A 307 12.45 -11.01 9.41
C SER A 307 13.76 -10.33 8.98
N LEU A 308 13.78 -9.01 8.83
CA LEU A 308 14.99 -8.27 8.44
C LEU A 308 16.00 -8.17 9.59
N ILE A 309 15.53 -7.95 10.83
CA ILE A 309 16.39 -7.94 12.02
C ILE A 309 17.07 -9.32 12.17
N GLN A 310 16.31 -10.41 12.01
CA GLN A 310 16.83 -11.78 12.01
C GLN A 310 17.87 -12.02 10.90
N ALA A 311 17.57 -11.60 9.67
CA ALA A 311 18.47 -11.76 8.52
C ALA A 311 19.77 -10.94 8.64
N LEU A 312 19.71 -9.72 9.19
CA LEU A 312 20.87 -8.87 9.42
C LEU A 312 21.70 -9.31 10.62
N ALA A 313 21.10 -9.97 11.62
CA ALA A 313 21.83 -10.56 12.74
C ALA A 313 22.71 -11.74 12.31
N GLY A 314 22.17 -12.63 11.48
CA GLY A 314 22.88 -13.82 10.99
C GLY A 314 23.95 -13.59 9.92
N ARG A 315 24.28 -12.34 9.57
CA ARG A 315 25.18 -12.04 8.46
C ARG A 315 26.67 -12.29 8.80
N PRO A 316 27.52 -12.64 7.81
CA PRO A 316 28.97 -12.70 8.00
C PRO A 316 29.52 -11.34 8.48
N GLY A 317 30.32 -11.36 9.55
CA GLY A 317 30.83 -10.15 10.21
C GLY A 317 29.99 -9.67 11.41
N GLY A 318 28.83 -10.27 11.66
CA GLY A 318 27.97 -9.95 12.81
C GLY A 318 26.97 -8.82 12.55
N PRO A 319 26.05 -8.57 13.50
CA PRO A 319 24.94 -7.64 13.33
C PRO A 319 25.40 -6.18 13.06
N PRO A 320 24.69 -5.42 12.22
CA PRO A 320 24.82 -3.97 12.19
C PRO A 320 24.16 -3.34 13.43
N LYS A 321 24.47 -2.07 13.70
CA LYS A 321 23.53 -1.23 14.45
C LYS A 321 22.32 -0.95 13.54
N ILE A 322 21.10 -1.18 14.02
CA ILE A 322 19.86 -0.90 13.28
C ILE A 322 19.12 0.25 13.98
N ARG A 323 18.83 1.33 13.24
CA ARG A 323 17.83 2.33 13.62
C ARG A 323 16.62 2.19 12.72
N ILE A 324 15.41 2.21 13.29
CA ILE A 324 14.16 2.28 12.52
C ILE A 324 13.40 3.55 12.90
N THR A 325 13.12 4.41 11.92
CA THR A 325 12.16 5.50 12.03
C THR A 325 10.82 5.04 11.48
N GLY A 326 9.82 4.89 12.34
CA GLY A 326 8.49 4.41 11.97
C GLY A 326 7.44 5.52 12.04
N PHE A 327 6.70 5.69 10.94
CA PHE A 327 5.52 6.55 10.86
C PHE A 327 4.23 5.75 11.05
N ASP A 328 3.29 6.25 11.84
CA ASP A 328 1.87 5.90 11.77
C ASP A 328 1.03 6.98 12.45
N ASP A 329 -0.24 7.10 12.08
CA ASP A 329 -1.15 8.05 12.69
C ASP A 329 -1.65 7.60 14.08
N SER A 330 -2.23 8.54 14.83
CA SER A 330 -2.74 8.30 16.19
C SER A 330 -4.07 7.54 16.23
N THR A 331 -4.82 7.47 15.12
CA THR A 331 -6.06 6.70 15.01
C THR A 331 -5.77 5.21 14.77
N SER A 332 -4.66 4.87 14.10
CA SER A 332 -4.13 3.50 13.98
C SER A 332 -3.62 2.92 15.31
N ALA A 333 -3.48 3.75 16.37
CA ALA A 333 -3.00 3.31 17.69
C ALA A 333 -3.81 2.12 18.23
N TYR A 334 -5.13 2.12 18.03
CA TYR A 334 -5.97 1.00 18.42
C TYR A 334 -5.54 -0.32 17.71
N ALA A 335 -5.32 -0.30 16.39
CA ALA A 335 -4.91 -1.48 15.61
C ALA A 335 -3.48 -1.98 15.92
N ARG A 336 -2.67 -1.17 16.61
CA ARG A 336 -1.35 -1.54 17.15
C ARG A 336 -1.39 -2.03 18.60
N GLN A 337 -2.55 -1.95 19.26
CA GLN A 337 -2.76 -2.09 20.71
C GLN A 337 -2.06 -1.01 21.57
N GLY A 338 -1.88 0.21 21.04
CA GLY A 338 -1.45 1.38 21.80
C GLY A 338 -0.50 2.30 21.05
N GLY A 339 0.46 2.89 21.76
CA GLY A 339 1.44 3.83 21.20
C GLY A 339 2.38 3.21 20.15
N LEU A 340 3.06 4.07 19.39
CA LEU A 340 4.17 3.62 18.52
C LEU A 340 5.34 3.08 19.35
N GLU A 341 5.46 3.58 20.57
CA GLU A 341 6.34 3.12 21.65
C GLU A 341 6.28 1.60 21.81
N ILE A 342 5.09 0.99 21.80
CA ILE A 342 4.91 -0.46 21.98
C ILE A 342 5.47 -1.24 20.78
N VAL A 343 5.45 -0.66 19.57
CA VAL A 343 6.09 -1.27 18.39
C VAL A 343 7.60 -1.21 18.52
N GLY A 344 8.14 -0.07 18.99
CA GLY A 344 9.55 0.09 19.32
C GLY A 344 10.03 -0.89 20.39
N GLU A 345 9.27 -1.07 21.48
CA GLU A 345 9.56 -2.03 22.56
C GLU A 345 9.57 -3.48 22.07
N ARG A 346 8.62 -3.88 21.22
CA ARG A 346 8.59 -5.23 20.60
C ARG A 346 9.82 -5.45 19.72
N LEU A 347 10.15 -4.50 18.84
CA LEU A 347 11.30 -4.60 17.94
C LEU A 347 12.65 -4.54 18.67
N LEU A 348 12.75 -3.73 19.73
CA LEU A 348 13.92 -3.69 20.62
C LEU A 348 14.11 -5.01 21.36
N THR A 349 13.04 -5.59 21.91
CA THR A 349 13.07 -6.89 22.60
C THR A 349 13.50 -8.01 21.65
N LEU A 350 12.99 -8.00 20.41
CA LEU A 350 13.41 -8.93 19.37
C LEU A 350 14.90 -8.74 19.03
N ALA A 351 15.34 -7.52 18.76
CA ALA A 351 16.72 -7.21 18.41
C ALA A 351 17.70 -7.64 19.51
N GLN A 352 17.37 -7.40 20.78
CA GLN A 352 18.13 -7.87 21.94
C GLN A 352 18.23 -9.41 21.99
N SER A 353 17.20 -10.15 21.57
CA SER A 353 17.26 -11.62 21.50
C SER A 353 18.14 -12.18 20.37
N TYR A 354 18.68 -11.31 19.51
CA TYR A 354 19.63 -11.63 18.43
C TYR A 354 20.94 -10.82 18.53
N ASP A 355 21.26 -10.27 19.71
CA ASP A 355 22.45 -9.42 19.98
C ASP A 355 22.60 -8.20 19.05
N VAL A 356 21.50 -7.72 18.45
CA VAL A 356 21.47 -6.55 17.56
C VAL A 356 21.38 -5.26 18.38
N SER A 357 22.31 -4.34 18.16
CA SER A 357 22.21 -2.98 18.70
C SER A 357 21.10 -2.23 17.96
N PHE A 358 20.00 -1.91 18.67
CA PHE A 358 18.76 -1.42 18.05
C PHE A 358 18.25 -0.12 18.66
N GLU A 359 17.61 0.70 17.82
CA GLU A 359 17.05 2.00 18.18
C GLU A 359 15.76 2.26 17.38
N PHE A 360 14.71 2.77 18.03
CA PHE A 360 13.44 3.11 17.37
C PHE A 360 13.09 4.59 17.56
N HIS A 361 12.72 5.25 16.46
CA HIS A 361 12.27 6.64 16.42
C HIS A 361 10.82 6.69 15.91
N ALA A 362 9.92 7.29 16.70
CA ALA A 362 8.47 7.24 16.46
C ALA A 362 7.94 8.59 15.95
N ILE A 363 7.53 8.65 14.69
CA ILE A 363 6.93 9.87 14.11
C ILE A 363 5.41 9.71 14.04
N LYS A 364 4.71 10.52 14.83
CA LYS A 364 3.24 10.51 15.00
C LYS A 364 2.51 11.52 14.10
N VAL A 365 3.21 12.06 13.10
CA VAL A 365 2.73 13.10 12.17
C VAL A 365 2.49 12.45 10.81
N ALA A 366 1.49 12.92 10.07
CA ALA A 366 1.17 12.37 8.76
C ALA A 366 2.34 12.55 7.76
N PRO A 367 2.59 11.60 6.84
CA PRO A 367 3.57 11.74 5.76
C PRO A 367 3.33 12.95 4.82
N THR A 368 2.16 13.59 4.88
CA THR A 368 1.90 14.87 4.21
C THR A 368 2.72 16.02 4.79
N ASP A 369 3.05 15.99 6.08
CA ASP A 369 3.51 17.17 6.83
C ASP A 369 4.98 17.08 7.28
N VAL A 370 5.60 15.89 7.16
CA VAL A 370 7.01 15.64 7.51
C VAL A 370 8.00 16.54 6.76
N GLU A 371 9.02 16.98 7.49
CA GLU A 371 10.24 17.64 7.03
C GLU A 371 11.50 16.77 7.30
N ILE A 372 12.61 17.07 6.62
CA ILE A 372 13.89 16.32 6.76
C ILE A 372 14.40 16.31 8.22
N LYS A 373 14.15 17.38 8.98
CA LYS A 373 14.58 17.53 10.39
C LYS A 373 13.98 16.46 11.30
N ASP A 374 12.76 16.00 11.01
CA ASP A 374 11.98 15.12 11.90
C ASP A 374 12.52 13.69 11.88
N LEU A 375 13.27 13.31 10.84
CA LEU A 375 13.90 12.01 10.64
C LEU A 375 15.17 11.79 11.51
N GLU A 376 15.69 12.86 12.12
CA GLU A 376 16.91 12.86 12.94
C GLU A 376 18.10 12.17 12.24
N LEU A 377 18.37 12.51 10.97
CA LEU A 377 19.44 11.90 10.17
C LEU A 377 20.82 12.04 10.84
N ARG A 378 21.64 10.98 10.80
CA ARG A 378 22.99 11.00 11.39
C ARG A 378 24.07 10.69 10.35
N PRO A 379 25.26 11.32 10.46
CA PRO A 379 26.38 10.97 9.60
C PRO A 379 26.74 9.49 9.74
N ARG A 380 27.08 8.84 8.62
CA ARG A 380 27.50 7.43 8.47
C ARG A 380 26.40 6.35 8.53
N GLU A 381 25.17 6.67 8.90
CA GLU A 381 24.05 5.71 8.77
C GLU A 381 23.75 5.44 7.28
N ALA A 382 23.66 4.17 6.89
CA ALA A 382 23.24 3.77 5.56
C ALA A 382 21.70 3.71 5.50
N ILE A 383 21.10 4.65 4.76
CA ILE A 383 19.64 4.85 4.75
C ILE A 383 18.95 3.93 3.74
N ALA A 384 17.92 3.22 4.18
CA ALA A 384 16.89 2.59 3.36
C ALA A 384 15.54 3.28 3.61
N VAL A 385 14.74 3.49 2.57
CA VAL A 385 13.37 4.02 2.70
C VAL A 385 12.37 2.97 2.23
N ASN A 386 11.32 2.73 3.02
CA ASN A 386 10.27 1.75 2.74
C ASN A 386 8.92 2.43 2.52
N PHE A 387 8.33 2.18 1.36
CA PHE A 387 6.98 2.59 0.99
C PHE A 387 6.09 1.34 0.76
N ALA A 388 5.63 0.69 1.82
CA ALA A 388 4.73 -0.46 1.75
C ALA A 388 3.26 -0.11 2.07
N MET A 389 2.40 -0.20 1.06
CA MET A 389 0.93 -0.02 1.15
C MET A 389 0.50 1.31 1.77
N MET A 390 1.07 2.44 1.32
CA MET A 390 0.65 3.76 1.83
C MET A 390 0.78 4.93 0.86
N LEU A 391 1.55 4.86 -0.23
CA LEU A 391 1.63 6.01 -1.14
C LEU A 391 0.31 6.21 -1.90
N HIS A 392 -0.49 5.16 -2.06
CA HIS A 392 -1.87 5.29 -2.52
C HIS A 392 -2.75 6.14 -1.58
N HIS A 393 -2.53 6.14 -0.25
CA HIS A 393 -3.25 7.02 0.69
C HIS A 393 -2.81 8.49 0.61
N VAL A 394 -1.61 8.77 0.13
CA VAL A 394 -1.07 10.14 0.09
C VAL A 394 -1.75 10.95 -1.02
N PRO A 395 -2.29 12.15 -0.73
CA PRO A 395 -2.86 13.06 -1.73
C PRO A 395 -1.92 13.35 -2.90
N ASP A 396 -2.45 13.17 -4.10
CA ASP A 396 -1.78 13.41 -5.38
C ASP A 396 -2.20 14.77 -5.99
N GLU A 397 -1.74 15.02 -7.20
CA GLU A 397 -2.09 16.19 -8.01
C GLU A 397 -3.60 16.43 -8.22
N SER A 398 -4.45 15.41 -8.05
CA SER A 398 -5.92 15.53 -8.18
C SER A 398 -6.63 15.97 -6.89
N VAL A 399 -5.91 15.98 -5.76
CA VAL A 399 -6.46 16.28 -4.43
C VAL A 399 -5.81 17.51 -3.78
N ASP A 400 -4.49 17.65 -3.89
CA ASP A 400 -3.78 18.88 -3.49
C ASP A 400 -2.75 19.28 -4.55
N SER A 401 -2.86 20.54 -5.00
CA SER A 401 -1.87 21.27 -5.80
C SER A 401 -0.39 21.07 -5.42
N LYS A 402 -0.09 20.80 -4.15
CA LYS A 402 1.28 20.53 -3.66
C LYS A 402 1.82 19.17 -4.12
N ASN A 403 0.94 18.24 -4.49
CA ASN A 403 1.23 16.84 -4.83
C ASN A 403 2.11 16.19 -3.74
N HIS A 404 1.49 15.84 -2.61
CA HIS A 404 2.20 15.32 -1.44
C HIS A 404 2.89 13.97 -1.72
N ARG A 405 2.38 13.20 -2.69
CA ARG A 405 2.95 11.96 -3.22
C ARG A 405 4.33 12.19 -3.84
N ASP A 406 4.45 13.08 -4.82
CA ASP A 406 5.74 13.40 -5.45
C ASP A 406 6.63 14.28 -4.55
N ARG A 407 6.05 14.97 -3.55
CA ARG A 407 6.82 15.61 -2.46
C ARG A 407 7.55 14.56 -1.62
N LEU A 408 6.91 13.45 -1.25
CA LEU A 408 7.55 12.37 -0.48
C LEU A 408 8.65 11.64 -1.26
N LEU A 409 8.46 11.40 -2.56
CA LEU A 409 9.52 10.78 -3.37
C LEU A 409 10.75 11.70 -3.49
N ARG A 410 10.54 13.01 -3.67
CA ARG A 410 11.65 13.98 -3.66
C ARG A 410 12.29 14.13 -2.28
N LEU A 411 11.51 14.09 -1.20
CA LEU A 411 12.03 14.01 0.18
C LEU A 411 12.95 12.80 0.34
N ALA A 412 12.48 11.61 -0.05
CA ALA A 412 13.26 10.38 0.00
C ALA A 412 14.55 10.48 -0.82
N LYS A 413 14.52 11.07 -2.03
CA LYS A 413 15.74 11.27 -2.84
C LYS A 413 16.73 12.22 -2.15
N CYS A 414 16.25 13.27 -1.47
CA CYS A 414 17.11 14.20 -0.72
C CYS A 414 17.86 13.52 0.44
N LEU A 415 17.38 12.38 0.96
CA LEU A 415 18.09 11.61 1.99
C LEU A 415 19.33 10.86 1.44
N SER A 416 19.51 10.82 0.11
CA SER A 416 20.54 10.02 -0.56
C SER A 416 20.59 8.55 -0.12
N PRO A 417 19.45 7.83 -0.10
CA PRO A 417 19.36 6.47 0.41
C PRO A 417 20.12 5.48 -0.50
N LYS A 418 20.63 4.39 0.08
CA LYS A 418 21.24 3.30 -0.70
C LYS A 418 20.21 2.47 -1.47
N ILE A 419 18.96 2.49 -1.01
CA ILE A 419 17.81 1.83 -1.62
C ILE A 419 16.49 2.47 -1.16
N VAL A 420 15.51 2.52 -2.05
CA VAL A 420 14.10 2.76 -1.72
C VAL A 420 13.27 1.57 -2.20
N THR A 421 12.40 1.02 -1.35
CA THR A 421 11.47 -0.05 -1.70
C THR A 421 10.04 0.47 -1.81
N LEU A 422 9.28 -0.05 -2.77
CA LEU A 422 7.86 0.22 -2.95
C LEU A 422 7.10 -1.11 -3.02
N VAL A 423 6.04 -1.24 -2.23
CA VAL A 423 5.05 -2.33 -2.32
C VAL A 423 3.67 -1.70 -2.39
N GLU A 424 2.93 -1.94 -3.46
CA GLU A 424 1.63 -1.30 -3.73
C GLU A 424 0.63 -2.25 -4.39
N GLN A 425 -0.66 -1.92 -4.29
CA GLN A 425 -1.75 -2.65 -4.96
C GLN A 425 -1.80 -2.28 -6.45
N GLU A 426 -1.76 -3.28 -7.33
CA GLU A 426 -1.73 -3.11 -8.79
C GLU A 426 -3.17 -2.97 -9.33
N SER A 427 -3.78 -1.79 -9.12
CA SER A 427 -5.14 -1.49 -9.56
C SER A 427 -5.26 -0.03 -10.02
N HIS A 428 -6.15 0.25 -10.97
CA HIS A 428 -6.31 1.56 -11.61
C HIS A 428 -7.42 2.44 -10.97
N THR A 429 -7.50 2.49 -9.64
CA THR A 429 -8.62 3.21 -8.99
C THR A 429 -8.42 4.71 -8.79
N ASN A 430 -7.21 5.27 -8.94
CA ASN A 430 -7.00 6.70 -8.65
C ASN A 430 -7.75 7.62 -9.64
N ASN A 431 -7.44 7.53 -10.94
CA ASN A 431 -7.81 8.52 -11.95
C ASN A 431 -9.18 8.26 -12.64
N LEU A 432 -9.82 7.11 -12.41
CA LEU A 432 -11.05 6.73 -13.12
C LEU A 432 -12.32 7.44 -12.59
N PRO A 433 -13.25 7.83 -13.50
CA PRO A 433 -14.63 8.19 -13.15
C PRO A 433 -15.35 7.05 -12.41
N PHE A 434 -16.48 7.37 -11.78
CA PHE A 434 -17.16 6.46 -10.84
C PHE A 434 -17.46 5.06 -11.43
N PHE A 435 -18.12 4.95 -12.58
CA PHE A 435 -18.51 3.64 -13.12
C PHE A 435 -17.31 2.78 -13.57
N PRO A 436 -16.34 3.27 -14.38
CA PRO A 436 -15.13 2.51 -14.67
C PRO A 436 -14.36 2.10 -13.41
N ARG A 437 -14.28 2.98 -12.40
CA ARG A 437 -13.66 2.67 -11.10
C ARG A 437 -14.42 1.60 -10.31
N PHE A 438 -15.75 1.57 -10.41
CA PHE A 438 -16.58 0.53 -9.81
C PHE A 438 -16.31 -0.83 -10.47
N VAL A 439 -16.26 -0.90 -11.80
CA VAL A 439 -15.95 -2.14 -12.55
C VAL A 439 -14.55 -2.65 -12.22
N GLU A 440 -13.55 -1.77 -12.18
CA GLU A 440 -12.18 -2.07 -11.71
C GLU A 440 -12.19 -2.63 -10.27
N THR A 441 -12.92 -1.99 -9.35
CA THR A 441 -13.04 -2.44 -7.96
C THR A 441 -13.69 -3.84 -7.87
N VAL A 442 -14.73 -4.11 -8.68
CA VAL A 442 -15.37 -5.44 -8.74
C VAL A 442 -14.38 -6.50 -9.24
N ASN A 443 -13.62 -6.22 -10.32
CA ASN A 443 -12.68 -7.18 -10.88
C ASN A 443 -11.54 -7.49 -9.90
N TYR A 444 -10.88 -6.46 -9.39
CA TYR A 444 -9.74 -6.59 -8.48
C TYR A 444 -10.12 -7.32 -7.18
N TYR A 445 -11.19 -6.88 -6.50
CA TYR A 445 -11.60 -7.52 -5.25
C TYR A 445 -12.27 -8.89 -5.47
N LEU A 446 -12.78 -9.23 -6.66
CA LEU A 446 -13.26 -10.59 -6.92
C LEU A 446 -12.11 -11.61 -6.84
N ALA A 447 -10.97 -11.30 -7.45
CA ALA A 447 -9.77 -12.12 -7.35
C ALA A 447 -9.27 -12.26 -5.90
N ILE A 448 -9.33 -11.19 -5.10
CA ILE A 448 -9.03 -11.22 -3.64
C ILE A 448 -10.02 -12.14 -2.90
N PHE A 449 -11.32 -12.10 -3.22
CA PHE A 449 -12.35 -12.89 -2.54
C PHE A 449 -12.36 -14.37 -2.98
N GLU A 450 -11.93 -14.68 -4.20
CA GLU A 450 -11.70 -16.03 -4.72
C GLU A 450 -10.49 -16.70 -4.08
N SER A 451 -9.36 -15.99 -3.96
CA SER A 451 -8.14 -16.54 -3.34
C SER A 451 -8.33 -16.81 -1.84
N ILE A 452 -9.19 -16.03 -1.18
CA ILE A 452 -9.66 -16.27 0.20
C ILE A 452 -10.62 -17.48 0.27
N ASP A 453 -11.45 -17.73 -0.77
CA ASP A 453 -12.31 -18.92 -0.87
C ASP A 453 -11.49 -20.22 -0.94
N ALA A 454 -10.35 -20.16 -1.64
CA ALA A 454 -9.39 -21.26 -1.73
C ALA A 454 -8.58 -21.49 -0.44
N ALA A 455 -8.51 -20.48 0.45
CA ALA A 455 -7.72 -20.54 1.68
C ALA A 455 -8.54 -20.93 2.93
N LEU A 456 -9.82 -20.54 3.02
CA LEU A 456 -10.69 -20.83 4.18
C LEU A 456 -12.16 -21.10 3.78
N PRO A 457 -12.88 -22.01 4.48
CA PRO A 457 -14.30 -22.30 4.23
C PRO A 457 -15.25 -21.10 4.32
N ARG A 458 -16.37 -21.17 3.59
CA ARG A 458 -17.38 -20.10 3.46
C ARG A 458 -18.19 -19.84 4.74
N GLU A 459 -18.18 -20.78 5.67
CA GLU A 459 -18.81 -20.72 6.99
C GLU A 459 -17.82 -20.29 8.09
N ASN A 460 -16.53 -20.10 7.76
CA ASN A 460 -15.50 -19.73 8.71
C ASN A 460 -15.70 -18.27 9.18
N LYS A 461 -15.94 -18.08 10.48
CA LYS A 461 -16.18 -16.77 11.10
C LYS A 461 -14.96 -15.84 11.01
N GLU A 462 -13.75 -16.35 11.18
CA GLU A 462 -12.54 -15.53 11.09
C GLU A 462 -12.32 -15.03 9.65
N ARG A 463 -12.72 -15.82 8.64
CA ARG A 463 -12.72 -15.39 7.23
C ARG A 463 -13.74 -14.26 6.97
N ILE A 464 -14.95 -14.38 7.53
CA ILE A 464 -15.96 -13.31 7.48
C ILE A 464 -15.42 -12.04 8.15
N ASN A 465 -14.78 -12.17 9.32
CA ASN A 465 -14.20 -11.04 10.04
C ASN A 465 -13.05 -10.39 9.25
N VAL A 466 -12.18 -11.18 8.61
CA VAL A 466 -11.10 -10.67 7.72
C VAL A 466 -11.68 -9.83 6.59
N GLU A 467 -12.69 -10.32 5.88
CA GLU A 467 -13.34 -9.54 4.82
C GLU A 467 -13.97 -8.24 5.37
N GLN A 468 -14.70 -8.34 6.48
CA GLN A 468 -15.44 -7.22 7.06
C GLN A 468 -14.54 -6.14 7.68
N HIS A 469 -13.39 -6.52 8.26
CA HIS A 469 -12.51 -5.61 8.99
C HIS A 469 -11.26 -5.20 8.22
N CYS A 470 -10.80 -5.99 7.24
CA CYS A 470 -9.68 -5.63 6.37
C CYS A 470 -10.19 -5.01 5.06
N LEU A 471 -11.00 -5.74 4.28
CA LEU A 471 -11.28 -5.42 2.88
C LEU A 471 -12.47 -4.47 2.68
N ALA A 472 -13.57 -4.67 3.42
CA ALA A 472 -14.80 -3.92 3.23
C ALA A 472 -14.64 -2.40 3.43
N ARG A 473 -13.68 -1.99 4.26
CA ARG A 473 -13.33 -0.57 4.46
C ARG A 473 -12.78 0.06 3.19
N GLU A 474 -11.90 -0.65 2.48
CA GLU A 474 -11.28 -0.18 1.24
C GLU A 474 -12.33 -0.07 0.13
N VAL A 475 -13.13 -1.12 -0.06
CA VAL A 475 -14.27 -1.18 -1.00
C VAL A 475 -15.24 -0.01 -0.79
N VAL A 476 -15.63 0.26 0.46
CA VAL A 476 -16.51 1.40 0.79
C VAL A 476 -15.88 2.74 0.41
N ASN A 477 -14.57 2.93 0.57
CA ASN A 477 -13.93 4.19 0.19
C ASN A 477 -13.86 4.37 -1.33
N LEU A 478 -13.49 3.32 -2.06
CA LEU A 478 -13.36 3.32 -3.52
C LEU A 478 -14.68 3.67 -4.23
N VAL A 479 -15.78 3.12 -3.71
CA VAL A 479 -17.13 3.24 -4.28
C VAL A 479 -17.89 4.44 -3.72
N ALA A 480 -17.87 4.67 -2.40
CA ALA A 480 -18.78 5.60 -1.73
C ALA A 480 -18.19 6.99 -1.42
N CYS A 481 -16.87 7.19 -1.57
CA CYS A 481 -16.22 8.48 -1.35
C CYS A 481 -15.78 9.13 -2.67
N GLU A 482 -15.57 10.45 -2.64
CA GLU A 482 -14.93 11.22 -3.72
C GLU A 482 -14.01 12.32 -3.15
N GLY A 483 -13.30 13.02 -4.03
CA GLY A 483 -12.46 14.16 -3.65
C GLY A 483 -11.39 13.79 -2.61
N ALA A 484 -11.25 14.61 -1.57
CA ALA A 484 -10.32 14.38 -0.46
C ALA A 484 -10.81 13.32 0.54
N GLU A 485 -12.06 12.85 0.47
CA GLU A 485 -12.57 11.78 1.34
C GLU A 485 -12.31 10.38 0.77
N ARG A 486 -12.05 10.28 -0.54
CA ARG A 486 -11.51 9.08 -1.17
C ARG A 486 -9.99 9.09 -1.01
N VAL A 487 -9.48 8.24 -0.12
CA VAL A 487 -8.06 8.04 0.17
C VAL A 487 -7.51 6.77 -0.49
N GLU A 488 -8.36 5.78 -0.76
CA GLU A 488 -7.96 4.59 -1.50
C GLU A 488 -7.84 4.96 -2.99
N ARG A 489 -6.59 5.12 -3.45
CA ARG A 489 -6.22 5.73 -4.74
C ARG A 489 -5.02 5.01 -5.35
N HIS A 490 -5.23 3.72 -5.65
CA HIS A 490 -4.21 2.85 -6.22
C HIS A 490 -3.83 3.29 -7.63
N GLU A 491 -2.56 3.08 -7.99
CA GLU A 491 -2.02 3.36 -9.32
C GLU A 491 -1.24 2.12 -9.81
N LEU A 492 -1.33 1.82 -11.10
CA LEU A 492 -0.56 0.75 -11.73
C LEU A 492 0.95 1.05 -11.70
N LEU A 493 1.80 0.01 -11.69
CA LEU A 493 3.26 0.06 -11.68
C LEU A 493 3.82 1.12 -12.62
N LYS A 494 3.30 1.23 -13.86
CA LYS A 494 3.76 2.21 -14.85
C LYS A 494 3.68 3.67 -14.37
N LYS A 495 2.66 4.06 -13.59
CA LYS A 495 2.54 5.42 -13.04
C LYS A 495 3.50 5.63 -11.87
N TRP A 496 3.65 4.64 -10.99
CA TRP A 496 4.69 4.65 -9.94
C TRP A 496 6.10 4.78 -10.51
N ARG A 497 6.43 3.99 -11.54
CA ARG A 497 7.73 4.05 -12.24
C ARG A 497 7.99 5.44 -12.81
N SER A 498 6.97 6.08 -13.40
CA SER A 498 7.08 7.45 -13.88
C SER A 498 7.39 8.42 -12.73
N ARG A 499 6.62 8.39 -11.63
CA ARG A 499 6.84 9.25 -10.45
C ARG A 499 8.25 9.07 -9.84
N PHE A 500 8.71 7.83 -9.67
CA PHE A 500 10.05 7.54 -9.16
C PHE A 500 11.16 8.03 -10.13
N THR A 501 11.01 7.79 -11.43
CA THR A 501 11.96 8.28 -12.44
C THR A 501 12.02 9.81 -12.47
N MET A 502 10.87 10.48 -12.38
CA MET A 502 10.77 11.95 -12.29
C MET A 502 11.37 12.52 -10.99
N ALA A 503 11.31 11.77 -9.88
CA ALA A 503 12.02 12.10 -8.64
C ALA A 503 13.53 11.79 -8.69
N GLY A 504 14.06 11.32 -9.83
CA GLY A 504 15.48 11.05 -10.05
C GLY A 504 15.95 9.69 -9.56
N PHE A 505 15.06 8.72 -9.37
CA PHE A 505 15.42 7.33 -9.06
C PHE A 505 15.63 6.48 -10.31
N SER A 506 16.49 5.47 -10.17
CA SER A 506 16.76 4.41 -11.13
C SER A 506 16.19 3.08 -10.61
N PRO A 507 15.59 2.21 -11.44
CA PRO A 507 15.11 0.90 -11.00
C PRO A 507 16.24 0.00 -10.48
N TYR A 508 15.96 -0.77 -9.43
CA TYR A 508 16.84 -1.80 -8.89
C TYR A 508 16.14 -3.17 -8.95
N PRO A 509 16.38 -3.98 -9.99
CA PRO A 509 15.86 -5.34 -10.07
C PRO A 509 16.34 -6.21 -8.91
N LEU A 510 15.46 -7.07 -8.41
CA LEU A 510 15.77 -7.99 -7.31
C LEU A 510 16.68 -9.12 -7.78
N ASN A 511 17.63 -9.54 -6.95
CA ASN A 511 18.49 -10.66 -7.30
C ASN A 511 17.70 -11.99 -7.41
N SER A 512 18.22 -12.90 -8.23
CA SER A 512 17.56 -14.18 -8.55
C SER A 512 17.36 -15.10 -7.34
N PHE A 513 18.16 -14.98 -6.28
CA PHE A 513 17.99 -15.75 -5.04
C PHE A 513 16.80 -15.25 -4.21
N ILE A 514 16.58 -13.92 -4.15
CA ILE A 514 15.38 -13.34 -3.54
C ILE A 514 14.15 -13.78 -4.34
N THR A 515 14.18 -13.61 -5.67
CA THR A 515 13.08 -14.02 -6.56
C THR A 515 12.77 -15.52 -6.47
N CYS A 516 13.79 -16.38 -6.35
CA CYS A 516 13.61 -17.82 -6.09
C CYS A 516 12.96 -18.09 -4.72
N SER A 517 13.45 -17.42 -3.67
CA SER A 517 12.88 -17.54 -2.31
C SER A 517 11.40 -17.12 -2.25
N ILE A 518 11.02 -16.12 -3.04
CA ILE A 518 9.63 -15.66 -3.17
C ILE A 518 8.77 -16.63 -3.98
N LYS A 519 9.31 -17.26 -5.04
CA LYS A 519 8.62 -18.33 -5.78
C LYS A 519 8.34 -19.53 -4.86
N ASN A 520 9.31 -19.91 -4.03
CA ASN A 520 9.15 -20.98 -3.03
C ASN A 520 8.09 -20.61 -1.98
N LEU A 521 8.03 -19.35 -1.53
CA LEU A 521 6.94 -18.86 -0.66
C LEU A 521 5.58 -18.99 -1.35
N GLN A 522 5.45 -18.50 -2.59
CA GLN A 522 4.18 -18.54 -3.33
C GLN A 522 3.65 -19.97 -3.45
N GLN A 523 4.54 -20.95 -3.64
CA GLN A 523 4.20 -22.38 -3.73
C GLN A 523 3.71 -23.01 -2.40
N THR A 524 3.87 -22.36 -1.24
CA THR A 524 3.26 -22.85 0.01
C THR A 524 1.78 -22.48 0.15
N TYR A 525 1.26 -21.59 -0.70
CA TYR A 525 -0.13 -21.15 -0.69
C TYR A 525 -0.98 -21.94 -1.69
N GLN A 526 -2.21 -22.27 -1.29
CA GLN A 526 -3.14 -23.04 -2.14
C GLN A 526 -3.79 -22.16 -3.21
N GLY A 527 -4.23 -22.78 -4.31
CA GLY A 527 -4.99 -22.12 -5.38
C GLY A 527 -4.10 -21.63 -6.54
N HIS A 528 -4.51 -20.52 -7.16
CA HIS A 528 -4.02 -20.05 -8.45
C HIS A 528 -3.17 -18.78 -8.36
N TYR A 529 -2.37 -18.65 -7.30
CA TYR A 529 -1.42 -17.54 -7.19
C TYR A 529 -0.37 -17.60 -8.30
N THR A 530 -0.09 -16.46 -8.91
CA THR A 530 0.90 -16.27 -9.97
C THR A 530 2.00 -15.31 -9.51
N LEU A 531 3.22 -15.47 -10.04
CA LEU A 531 4.32 -14.55 -9.79
C LEU A 531 5.11 -14.29 -11.09
N GLU A 532 5.05 -13.06 -11.57
CA GLU A 532 5.79 -12.59 -12.73
C GLU A 532 6.88 -11.56 -12.34
N GLU A 533 7.85 -11.38 -13.24
CA GLU A 533 8.82 -10.29 -13.17
C GLU A 533 8.56 -9.35 -14.35
N ARG A 534 8.21 -8.10 -14.07
CA ARG A 534 7.71 -7.12 -15.04
C ARG A 534 8.41 -5.78 -14.82
N ASP A 535 9.09 -5.27 -15.85
CA ASP A 535 9.86 -4.02 -15.82
C ASP A 535 10.95 -3.91 -14.70
N GLY A 536 11.38 -5.04 -14.13
CA GLY A 536 12.28 -5.09 -12.96
C GLY A 536 11.57 -4.95 -11.60
N ALA A 537 10.24 -5.05 -11.58
CA ALA A 537 9.42 -5.31 -10.40
C ALA A 537 9.04 -6.81 -10.34
N LEU A 538 8.71 -7.31 -9.16
CA LEU A 538 7.95 -8.55 -9.02
C LEU A 538 6.47 -8.23 -8.84
N CYS A 539 5.61 -8.99 -9.49
CA CYS A 539 4.16 -8.83 -9.41
C CYS A 539 3.53 -10.17 -8.98
N LEU A 540 2.82 -10.16 -7.85
CA LEU A 540 2.01 -11.25 -7.33
C LEU A 540 0.58 -11.11 -7.86
N GLY A 541 0.06 -12.15 -8.50
CA GLY A 541 -1.31 -12.20 -9.00
C GLY A 541 -2.12 -13.38 -8.48
N TRP A 542 -3.38 -13.42 -8.90
CA TRP A 542 -4.31 -14.55 -8.77
C TRP A 542 -4.96 -14.79 -10.13
N MET A 543 -4.78 -15.99 -10.68
CA MET A 543 -5.07 -16.30 -12.08
C MET A 543 -4.45 -15.23 -13.00
N ASN A 544 -5.28 -14.49 -13.73
CA ASN A 544 -4.87 -13.45 -14.67
C ASN A 544 -4.86 -12.03 -14.05
N GLN A 545 -5.38 -11.85 -12.84
CA GLN A 545 -5.43 -10.55 -12.16
C GLN A 545 -4.13 -10.34 -11.36
N VAL A 546 -3.36 -9.30 -11.68
CA VAL A 546 -2.26 -8.88 -10.80
C VAL A 546 -2.85 -8.19 -9.56
N LEU A 547 -2.29 -8.47 -8.39
CA LEU A 547 -2.77 -8.00 -7.10
C LEU A 547 -1.78 -7.02 -6.46
N ILE A 548 -0.56 -7.48 -6.16
CA ILE A 548 0.46 -6.69 -5.46
C ILE A 548 1.71 -6.61 -6.31
N THR A 549 2.25 -5.40 -6.47
CA THR A 549 3.55 -5.17 -7.10
C THR A 549 4.58 -4.73 -6.06
N SER A 550 5.81 -5.25 -6.18
CA SER A 550 6.96 -4.88 -5.35
C SER A 550 8.16 -4.53 -6.23
N CYS A 551 8.79 -3.38 -5.98
CA CYS A 551 9.98 -2.93 -6.70
C CYS A 551 10.94 -2.15 -5.81
N ALA A 552 12.20 -2.05 -6.25
CA ALA A 552 13.24 -1.30 -5.56
C ALA A 552 13.92 -0.27 -6.48
N TRP A 553 14.59 0.69 -5.87
CA TRP A 553 15.06 1.93 -6.53
C TRP A 553 16.35 2.48 -5.90
N ARG A 554 17.13 3.24 -6.68
CA ARG A 554 18.33 3.98 -6.24
C ARG A 554 18.39 5.40 -6.81
#